data_AF-A0A0C2BUP8-F1
#
_entry.id   AF-A0A0C2BUP8-F1
#
_cell.length_a   1.000
_cell.length_b   1.000
_cell.length_c   1.000
_cell.angle_alpha   90.00
_cell.angle_beta   90.00
_cell.angle_gamma   90.00
#
_symmetry.space_group_name_H-M   'P 1'
#
loop_
_entity.id
_entity.type
_entity.pdbx_description
1 polymer ?
#
loop_
_entity_poly.entity_id
_entity_poly.type
_entity_poly.pdbx_seq_one_letter_code
_entity_poly.pdbx_strand_id
1 'polypeptide(L)'
;MADGEIHENDAVEEPTKDKEQFISVPEPRALHPLKQKWTYWYLNDDRQASWEDRLKPVCTFSTVEEFWALYNNIRPPSGLNCLCDYNVFKYGIQPMWEVPENLKGGRWLITKFGAFLTMSIA
;
A
#
# COMPACT_ATOMS: atom_id res chain seq x y z
N MET A 1 56.70 -65.55 0.91
CA MET A 1 57.32 -64.45 0.15
C MET A 1 56.44 -64.21 -1.05
N ALA A 2 55.91 -62.98 -1.17
CA ALA A 2 54.76 -62.47 -1.92
C ALA A 2 53.69 -61.96 -0.93
N ASP A 3 53.09 -60.76 -0.97
CA ASP A 3 53.22 -59.52 -1.75
C ASP A 3 52.46 -58.42 -0.97
N GLY A 4 52.75 -57.13 -1.25
CA GLY A 4 51.87 -55.97 -0.98
C GLY A 4 51.81 -55.46 0.48
N GLU A 5 51.52 -54.19 0.77
CA GLU A 5 51.22 -53.01 -0.04
C GLU A 5 51.29 -51.80 0.92
N ILE A 6 51.43 -50.63 0.33
CA ILE A 6 51.76 -49.34 0.95
C ILE A 6 50.46 -48.70 1.47
N HIS A 7 50.43 -48.29 2.74
CA HIS A 7 49.36 -47.43 3.27
C HIS A 7 49.89 -46.00 3.40
N GLU A 8 49.67 -45.22 2.34
CA GLU A 8 49.89 -43.78 2.31
C GLU A 8 48.63 -43.08 2.84
N ASN A 9 48.76 -42.40 3.97
CA ASN A 9 47.72 -41.59 4.59
C ASN A 9 47.87 -40.15 4.07
N ASP A 10 47.06 -39.75 3.10
CA ASP A 10 46.82 -38.34 2.77
C ASP A 10 45.31 -38.10 2.68
N ALA A 11 44.71 -37.75 3.80
CA ALA A 11 43.35 -37.22 3.84
C ALA A 11 43.40 -35.75 3.40
N VAL A 12 43.14 -35.51 2.11
CA VAL A 12 42.87 -34.17 1.58
C VAL A 12 41.45 -33.79 1.96
N GLU A 13 41.32 -32.82 2.88
CA GLU A 13 40.04 -32.19 3.21
C GLU A 13 39.55 -31.35 2.02
N GLU A 14 38.44 -31.74 1.40
CA GLU A 14 37.80 -30.93 0.35
C GLU A 14 37.17 -29.66 0.96
N PRO A 15 37.36 -28.47 0.34
CA PRO A 15 36.68 -27.26 0.78
C PRO A 15 35.19 -27.36 0.45
N THR A 16 34.36 -27.24 1.47
CA THR A 16 32.91 -27.22 1.39
C THR A 16 32.44 -26.11 0.46
N LYS A 17 31.77 -26.49 -0.64
CA LYS A 17 31.03 -25.56 -1.51
C LYS A 17 29.91 -24.91 -0.72
N ASP A 18 30.14 -23.67 -0.28
CA ASP A 18 29.10 -22.77 0.18
C ASP A 18 28.05 -22.64 -0.93
N LYS A 19 26.87 -23.19 -0.67
CA LYS A 19 25.71 -23.03 -1.54
C LYS A 19 25.22 -21.60 -1.37
N GLU A 20 25.74 -20.69 -2.20
CA GLU A 20 25.11 -19.40 -2.43
C GLU A 20 23.67 -19.67 -2.88
N GLN A 21 22.73 -19.52 -1.95
CA GLN A 21 21.31 -19.51 -2.24
C GLN A 21 21.06 -18.25 -3.07
N PHE A 22 21.10 -18.40 -4.39
CA PHE A 22 20.55 -17.41 -5.30
C PHE A 22 19.09 -17.19 -4.91
N ILE A 23 18.81 -16.04 -4.30
CA ILE A 23 17.44 -15.52 -4.19
C ILE A 23 17.00 -15.35 -5.64
N SER A 24 16.14 -16.26 -6.11
CA SER A 24 15.51 -16.09 -7.41
C SER A 24 14.72 -14.80 -7.34
N VAL A 25 15.18 -13.78 -8.06
CA VAL A 25 14.39 -12.57 -8.28
C VAL A 25 13.12 -13.06 -8.96
N PRO A 26 11.93 -12.94 -8.33
CA PRO A 26 10.70 -13.37 -8.96
C PRO A 26 10.60 -12.66 -10.30
N GLU A 27 10.26 -13.38 -11.37
CA GLU A 27 9.99 -12.75 -12.66
C GLU A 27 9.03 -11.56 -12.46
N PRO A 28 9.16 -10.47 -13.25
CA PRO A 28 8.27 -9.33 -13.13
C PRO A 28 6.84 -9.82 -13.23
N ARG A 29 6.16 -9.91 -12.07
CA ARG A 29 4.76 -10.32 -12.04
C ARG A 29 4.02 -9.32 -12.91
N ALA A 30 3.31 -9.82 -13.92
CA ALA A 30 2.45 -8.98 -14.73
C ALA A 30 1.52 -8.21 -13.78
N LEU A 31 1.64 -6.88 -13.77
CA LEU A 31 0.80 -6.04 -12.93
C LEU A 31 -0.66 -6.14 -13.40
N HIS A 32 -1.59 -6.01 -12.48
CA HIS A 32 -3.02 -6.05 -12.79
C HIS A 32 -3.54 -4.61 -12.97
N PRO A 33 -3.77 -4.15 -14.21
CA PRO A 33 -4.23 -2.78 -14.45
C PRO A 33 -5.66 -2.56 -13.96
N LEU A 34 -5.90 -1.42 -13.32
CA LEU A 34 -7.24 -0.95 -13.02
C LEU A 34 -7.86 -0.32 -14.27
N LYS A 35 -9.19 -0.37 -14.37
CA LYS A 35 -9.92 0.29 -15.46
C LYS A 35 -9.70 1.80 -15.51
N GLN A 36 -9.42 2.41 -14.36
CA GLN A 36 -9.24 3.85 -14.19
C GLN A 36 -8.05 4.10 -13.25
N LYS A 37 -7.40 5.25 -13.42
CA LYS A 37 -6.42 5.76 -12.45
C LYS A 37 -7.14 6.43 -11.29
N TRP A 38 -6.61 6.27 -10.09
CA TRP A 38 -7.17 6.81 -8.87
C TRP A 38 -6.10 7.59 -8.11
N THR A 39 -6.52 8.64 -7.43
CA THR A 39 -5.66 9.42 -6.53
C THR A 39 -6.18 9.28 -5.11
N TYR A 40 -5.27 8.90 -4.23
CA TYR A 40 -5.48 8.87 -2.80
C TYR A 40 -5.13 10.24 -2.21
N TRP A 41 -6.02 10.79 -1.40
CA TRP A 41 -5.88 12.09 -0.78
C TRP A 41 -5.97 11.96 0.73
N TYR A 42 -5.24 12.82 1.43
CA TYR A 42 -5.27 12.93 2.88
C TYR A 42 -5.62 14.35 3.28
N LEU A 43 -6.63 14.48 4.12
CA LEU A 43 -6.93 15.70 4.85
C LEU A 43 -6.19 15.64 6.18
N ASN A 44 -5.19 16.49 6.37
CA ASN A 44 -4.41 16.53 7.61
C ASN A 44 -5.19 17.23 8.74
N ASP A 45 -4.68 17.19 9.98
CA ASP A 45 -5.32 17.77 11.17
C ASP A 45 -4.89 19.22 11.49
N ASP A 46 -4.23 19.93 10.55
CA ASP A 46 -3.81 21.31 10.78
C ASP A 46 -5.01 22.25 10.87
N ARG A 47 -5.35 22.66 12.09
CA ARG A 47 -6.53 23.49 12.37
C ARG A 47 -6.35 24.96 11.98
N GLN A 48 -5.13 25.39 11.67
CA GLN A 48 -4.85 26.77 11.30
C GLN A 48 -5.03 27.01 9.81
N ALA A 49 -4.92 25.95 9.01
CA ALA A 49 -5.09 25.98 7.57
C ALA A 49 -6.56 25.86 7.15
N SER A 50 -6.90 26.39 5.96
CA SER A 50 -8.21 26.17 5.36
C SER A 50 -8.41 24.70 5.01
N TRP A 51 -9.65 24.27 4.79
CA TRP A 51 -9.92 22.88 4.43
C TRP A 51 -9.23 22.48 3.13
N GLU A 52 -9.22 23.38 2.13
CA GLU A 52 -8.57 23.18 0.83
C GLU A 52 -7.05 23.03 0.99
N ASP A 53 -6.44 23.83 1.86
CA ASP A 53 -5.00 23.77 2.12
C ASP A 53 -4.59 22.49 2.85
N ARG A 54 -5.47 21.93 3.68
CA ARG A 54 -5.23 20.68 4.41
C ARG A 54 -5.33 19.44 3.53
N LEU A 55 -6.05 19.53 2.42
CA LEU A 55 -6.32 18.41 1.53
C LEU A 55 -5.17 18.21 0.54
N LYS A 56 -4.38 17.15 0.73
CA LYS A 56 -3.20 16.87 -0.10
C LYS A 56 -3.33 15.56 -0.88
N PRO A 57 -2.94 15.53 -2.18
CA PRO A 57 -2.79 14.27 -2.90
C PRO A 57 -1.57 13.53 -2.33
N VAL A 58 -1.74 12.23 -2.07
CA VAL A 58 -0.69 11.38 -1.50
C VAL A 58 -0.04 10.55 -2.60
N CYS A 59 -0.84 9.83 -3.37
CA CYS A 59 -0.36 8.93 -4.41
C CYS A 59 -1.44 8.70 -5.48
N THR A 60 -1.03 8.62 -6.75
CA THR A 60 -1.88 8.18 -7.85
C THR A 60 -1.46 6.78 -8.26
N PHE A 61 -2.42 5.86 -8.32
CA PHE A 61 -2.21 4.47 -8.70
C PHE A 61 -3.12 4.06 -9.86
N SER A 62 -2.64 3.09 -10.63
CA SER A 62 -3.25 2.57 -11.85
C SER A 62 -3.26 1.05 -11.92
N THR A 63 -2.62 0.37 -10.98
CA THR A 63 -2.64 -1.10 -10.84
C THR A 63 -3.10 -1.52 -9.45
N VAL A 64 -3.49 -2.79 -9.32
CA VAL A 64 -3.88 -3.39 -8.03
C VAL A 64 -2.70 -3.44 -7.07
N GLU A 65 -1.51 -3.72 -7.58
CA GLU A 65 -0.27 -3.79 -6.80
C GLU A 65 0.14 -2.44 -6.24
N GLU A 66 0.02 -1.36 -7.03
CA GLU A 66 0.29 0.00 -6.56
C GLU A 66 -0.68 0.41 -5.44
N PHE A 67 -1.95 0.03 -5.53
CA PHE A 67 -2.92 0.24 -4.46
C PHE A 67 -2.52 -0.49 -3.17
N TRP A 68 -2.17 -1.78 -3.25
CA TRP A 68 -1.78 -2.53 -2.06
C TRP A 68 -0.47 -2.07 -1.47
N ALA A 69 0.49 -1.67 -2.31
CA ALA A 69 1.73 -1.06 -1.85
C ALA A 69 1.44 0.22 -1.05
N LEU A 70 0.53 1.07 -1.50
CA LEU A 70 0.10 2.25 -0.74
C LEU A 70 -0.62 1.85 0.55
N TYR A 71 -1.68 1.04 0.45
CA TYR A 71 -2.56 0.70 1.56
C TYR A 71 -1.80 0.03 2.72
N ASN A 72 -0.83 -0.83 2.42
CA ASN A 72 -0.05 -1.54 3.44
C ASN A 72 0.99 -0.66 4.13
N ASN A 73 1.30 0.52 3.59
CA ASN A 73 2.32 1.44 4.14
C ASN A 73 1.71 2.71 4.78
N ILE A 74 0.38 2.81 4.87
CA ILE A 74 -0.31 3.91 5.54
C ILE A 74 -1.01 3.43 6.81
N ARG A 75 -1.38 4.37 7.68
CA ARG A 75 -2.17 4.06 8.87
C ARG A 75 -3.56 3.58 8.46
N PRO A 76 -4.14 2.57 9.14
CA PRO A 76 -5.53 2.20 8.90
C PRO A 76 -6.45 3.36 9.28
N PRO A 77 -7.64 3.50 8.65
CA PRO A 77 -8.57 4.58 8.96
C PRO A 77 -8.96 4.69 10.44
N SER A 78 -8.97 3.56 11.17
CA SER A 78 -9.24 3.53 12.61
C SER A 78 -8.14 4.14 13.49
N GLY A 79 -6.94 4.33 12.94
CA GLY A 79 -5.77 4.91 13.62
C GLY A 79 -5.46 6.35 13.20
N LEU A 80 -6.40 7.00 12.51
CA LEU A 80 -6.30 8.42 12.15
C LEU A 80 -6.54 9.32 13.36
N ASN A 81 -5.88 10.48 13.37
CA ASN A 81 -6.18 11.53 14.32
C ASN A 81 -7.60 12.08 14.08
N CYS A 82 -8.21 12.65 15.11
CA CYS A 82 -9.47 13.37 14.95
C CYS A 82 -9.33 14.46 13.89
N LEU A 83 -10.35 14.60 13.03
CA LEU A 83 -10.41 15.58 11.92
C LEU A 83 -9.52 15.26 10.71
N CYS A 84 -8.88 14.09 10.69
CA CYS A 84 -8.24 13.58 9.48
C CYS A 84 -9.19 12.71 8.66
N ASP A 85 -9.10 12.85 7.34
CA ASP A 85 -9.88 12.03 6.40
C ASP A 85 -8.99 11.46 5.29
N TYR A 86 -9.38 10.28 4.82
CA TYR A 86 -8.86 9.71 3.58
C TYR A 86 -9.92 9.79 2.49
N ASN A 87 -9.51 10.19 1.29
CA ASN A 87 -10.40 10.27 0.13
C ASN A 87 -9.76 9.56 -1.06
N VAL A 88 -10.53 8.80 -1.84
CA VAL A 88 -10.05 8.15 -3.06
C VAL A 88 -10.94 8.57 -4.22
N PHE A 89 -10.37 9.30 -5.18
CA PHE A 89 -11.08 9.86 -6.32
C PHE A 89 -10.40 9.46 -7.62
N LYS A 90 -11.15 9.48 -8.73
CA LYS A 90 -10.54 9.25 -10.06
C LYS A 90 -9.48 10.31 -10.30
N TYR A 91 -8.42 9.93 -11.01
CA TYR A 91 -7.36 10.85 -11.39
C TYR A 91 -7.94 12.06 -12.14
N GLY A 92 -7.53 13.26 -11.73
CA GLY A 92 -8.01 14.53 -12.26
C GLY A 92 -9.26 15.10 -11.57
N ILE A 93 -9.92 14.35 -10.69
CA ILE A 93 -11.08 14.83 -9.93
C ILE A 93 -10.66 15.09 -8.48
N GLN A 94 -10.80 16.33 -8.03
CA GLN A 94 -10.53 16.68 -6.63
C GLN A 94 -11.72 16.27 -5.73
N PRO A 95 -11.46 15.86 -4.48
CA PRO A 95 -12.50 15.44 -3.55
C PRO A 95 -13.25 16.64 -2.93
N MET A 96 -13.68 17.59 -3.77
CA MET A 96 -14.31 18.84 -3.37
C MET A 96 -15.70 18.94 -3.99
N TRP A 97 -16.67 19.52 -3.31
CA TRP A 97 -18.03 19.65 -3.84
C TRP A 97 -18.13 20.73 -4.94
N GLU A 98 -17.18 21.66 -4.98
CA GLU A 98 -17.15 22.81 -5.88
C GLU A 98 -16.70 22.46 -7.30
N VAL A 99 -16.05 21.31 -7.51
CA VAL A 99 -15.58 20.94 -8.85
C VAL A 99 -16.74 20.50 -9.75
N PRO A 100 -16.71 20.84 -11.06
CA PRO A 100 -17.80 20.57 -11.99
C PRO A 100 -18.28 19.11 -12.00
N GLU A 101 -17.37 18.17 -11.81
CA GLU A 101 -17.64 16.73 -11.80
C GLU A 101 -18.50 16.28 -10.61
N ASN A 102 -18.48 17.03 -9.51
CA ASN A 102 -19.19 16.68 -8.27
C ASN A 102 -20.46 17.52 -8.04
N LEU A 103 -20.64 18.64 -8.76
CA LEU A 103 -21.76 19.59 -8.56
C LEU A 103 -23.16 18.96 -8.60
N LYS A 104 -23.37 17.96 -9.46
CA LYS A 104 -24.66 17.28 -9.65
C LYS A 104 -24.68 15.87 -9.02
N GLY A 105 -23.73 15.60 -8.15
CA GLY A 105 -23.56 14.31 -7.50
C GLY A 105 -24.29 14.22 -6.16
N GLY A 106 -23.88 13.21 -5.40
CA GLY A 106 -24.29 12.97 -4.03
C GLY A 106 -23.35 11.94 -3.41
N ARG A 107 -23.52 11.66 -2.12
CA ARG A 107 -22.76 10.60 -1.45
C ARG A 107 -23.68 9.71 -0.64
N TRP A 108 -23.39 8.41 -0.66
CA TRP A 108 -23.94 7.47 0.30
C TRP A 108 -23.08 7.53 1.55
N LEU A 109 -23.70 7.80 2.70
CA LEU A 109 -23.00 7.88 3.98
C LEU A 109 -23.29 6.62 4.80
N ILE A 110 -22.22 5.93 5.19
CA ILE A 110 -22.29 4.81 6.15
C ILE A 110 -21.67 5.31 7.44
N THR A 111 -22.49 5.44 8.48
CA THR A 111 -22.03 5.85 9.81
C THR A 111 -21.94 4.63 10.72
N LYS A 112 -20.76 4.39 11.28
CA LYS A 112 -20.58 3.36 12.31
C LYS A 112 -21.09 3.90 13.65
N PHE A 113 -22.20 3.37 14.14
CA PHE A 113 -22.72 3.73 15.46
C PHE A 113 -21.88 3.08 16.56
N GLY A 114 -21.14 3.92 17.28
CA GLY A 114 -20.27 3.54 18.40
C GLY A 114 -19.80 4.72 19.27
N ALA A 115 -20.26 5.94 18.98
CA ALA A 115 -20.28 7.06 19.90
C ALA A 115 -21.70 7.63 19.83
N PHE A 116 -22.39 7.61 20.97
CA PHE A 116 -23.79 7.98 21.11
C PHE A 116 -24.08 9.37 20.53
N LEU A 117 -25.11 9.48 19.69
CA LEU A 117 -26.19 10.48 19.71
C LEU A 117 -26.98 10.45 18.38
N THR A 118 -28.22 10.91 18.45
CA THR A 118 -29.42 10.46 17.74
C THR A 118 -29.79 11.22 16.45
N MET A 119 -30.59 10.55 15.60
CA MET A 119 -31.70 11.05 14.75
C MET A 119 -31.39 12.04 13.60
N SER A 120 -32.13 12.11 12.48
CA SER A 120 -33.50 11.69 12.13
C SER A 120 -33.61 11.36 10.62
N ILE A 121 -34.62 10.55 10.27
CA ILE A 121 -35.11 10.37 8.90
C ILE A 121 -36.03 11.55 8.56
N ALA A 122 -35.88 12.10 7.35
CA ALA A 122 -36.94 12.76 6.59
C ALA A 122 -37.06 12.06 5.24
#